data_AF-A0A4R4DTC5-F1
#
_entry.id   AF-A0A4R4DTC5-F1
#
_cell.length_a   1.000
_cell.length_b   1.000
_cell.length_c   1.000
_cell.angle_alpha   90.00
_cell.angle_beta   90.00
_cell.angle_gamma   90.00
#
_symmetry.space_group_name_H-M   'P 1'
#
loop_
_entity.id
_entity.type
_entity.pdbx_description
1 polymer ?
#
loop_
_entity_poly.entity_id
_entity_poly.type
_entity_poly.pdbx_seq_one_letter_code
_entity_poly.pdbx_strand_id
1 'polypeptide(L)'
;MTAEYFVGLLAKMAPSKEALTSVGFDYRFVEIILKRYRCSKRLVPLKKKYLERNVLIELLCHYDCSTVMIGNISLESQLSQEGILINVGSVEADQLMINEKTEEIILVDQSNFNHVICKCAQDAQSFLEALLIVCQFLTYKMLEPGRTNNSSVSSLFLERSIEAAGGKDYYDFYSTML
;
A
#
# COMPACT_ATOMS: atom_id res chain seq x y z
N MET A 1 11.34 9.20 -3.05
CA MET A 1 9.97 9.71 -3.29
C MET A 1 9.52 10.55 -2.09
N THR A 2 8.64 11.54 -2.26
CA THR A 2 8.00 12.27 -1.14
C THR A 2 6.55 11.80 -0.91
N ALA A 3 5.98 12.06 0.26
CA ALA A 3 4.60 11.72 0.57
C ALA A 3 3.60 12.38 -0.40
N GLU A 4 3.79 13.67 -0.70
CA GLU A 4 2.94 14.39 -1.65
C GLU A 4 3.03 13.82 -3.07
N TYR A 5 4.22 13.39 -3.48
CA TYR A 5 4.40 12.74 -4.79
C TYR A 5 3.67 11.40 -4.86
N PHE A 6 3.75 10.57 -3.81
CA PHE A 6 2.99 9.31 -3.72
C PHE A 6 1.48 9.57 -3.83
N VAL A 7 0.95 10.52 -3.05
CA VAL A 7 -0.48 10.89 -3.09
C VAL A 7 -0.91 11.32 -4.49
N GLY A 8 -0.08 12.14 -5.14
CA GLY A 8 -0.34 12.58 -6.52
C GLY A 8 -0.34 11.44 -7.54
N LEU A 9 0.57 10.46 -7.40
CA LEU A 9 0.60 9.29 -8.27
C LEU A 9 -0.59 8.36 -8.03
N LEU A 10 -0.92 8.08 -6.76
CA LEU A 10 -2.06 7.24 -6.40
C LEU A 10 -3.36 7.84 -6.96
N ALA A 11 -3.57 9.15 -6.80
CA ALA A 11 -4.75 9.83 -7.32
C ALA A 11 -4.85 9.76 -8.86
N LYS A 12 -3.73 9.79 -9.58
CA LYS A 12 -3.68 9.65 -11.05
C LYS A 12 -4.00 8.24 -11.53
N MET A 13 -3.82 7.22 -10.68
CA MET A 13 -4.18 5.84 -10.99
C MET A 13 -5.67 5.56 -10.82
N ALA A 14 -6.44 6.49 -10.24
CA ALA A 14 -7.86 6.32 -10.07
C ALA A 14 -8.55 6.12 -11.44
N PRO A 15 -9.34 5.05 -11.62
CA PRO A 15 -10.14 4.88 -12.83
C PRO A 15 -11.21 5.96 -12.92
N SER A 16 -11.75 6.23 -14.11
CA SER A 16 -12.89 7.13 -14.24
C SER A 16 -14.18 6.46 -13.76
N LYS A 17 -15.17 7.26 -13.38
CA LYS A 17 -16.51 6.76 -13.03
C LYS A 17 -17.10 5.97 -14.20
N GLU A 18 -16.95 6.50 -15.40
CA GLU A 18 -17.45 5.92 -16.64
C GLU A 18 -16.83 4.53 -16.88
N ALA A 19 -15.51 4.41 -16.73
CA ALA A 19 -14.81 3.14 -16.89
C ALA A 19 -15.32 2.10 -15.88
N LEU A 20 -15.48 2.46 -14.61
CA LEU A 20 -16.01 1.55 -13.60
C LEU A 20 -17.46 1.15 -13.88
N THR A 21 -18.32 2.08 -14.29
CA THR A 21 -19.71 1.75 -14.66
C THR A 21 -19.78 0.86 -15.90
N SER A 22 -18.88 1.02 -16.87
CA SER A 22 -18.85 0.19 -18.08
C SER A 22 -18.48 -1.27 -17.81
N VAL A 23 -17.76 -1.55 -16.73
CA VAL A 23 -17.45 -2.92 -16.29
C VAL A 23 -18.46 -3.47 -15.28
N GLY A 24 -19.56 -2.76 -15.05
CA GLY A 24 -20.73 -3.26 -14.31
C GLY A 24 -20.79 -2.85 -12.83
N PHE A 25 -19.92 -1.95 -12.35
CA PHE A 25 -20.04 -1.45 -10.97
C PHE A 25 -21.18 -0.45 -10.82
N ASP A 26 -21.97 -0.61 -9.76
CA ASP A 26 -23.02 0.35 -9.42
C ASP A 26 -22.45 1.66 -8.84
N TYR A 27 -23.23 2.74 -8.92
CA TYR A 27 -22.79 4.08 -8.50
C TYR A 27 -22.32 4.17 -7.05
N ARG A 28 -22.94 3.43 -6.12
CA ARG A 28 -22.52 3.46 -4.70
C ARG A 28 -21.17 2.78 -4.55
N PHE A 29 -20.96 1.67 -5.25
CA PHE A 29 -19.69 0.96 -5.24
C PHE A 29 -18.57 1.74 -5.93
N VAL A 30 -18.87 2.45 -7.02
CA VAL A 30 -17.93 3.35 -7.71
C VAL A 30 -17.37 4.41 -6.74
N GLU A 31 -18.21 5.04 -5.94
CA GLU A 31 -17.75 6.04 -4.95
C GLU A 31 -16.84 5.42 -3.88
N ILE A 32 -17.09 4.18 -3.48
CA ILE A 32 -16.22 3.44 -2.55
C ILE A 32 -14.86 3.17 -3.18
N ILE A 33 -14.82 2.69 -4.43
CA ILE A 33 -13.56 2.44 -5.16
C ILE A 33 -12.76 3.73 -5.27
N LEU A 34 -13.37 4.83 -5.72
CA LEU A 34 -12.65 6.09 -5.95
C LEU A 34 -12.07 6.71 -4.68
N LYS A 35 -12.69 6.48 -3.51
CA LYS A 35 -12.14 6.90 -2.21
C LYS A 35 -10.83 6.19 -1.86
N ARG A 36 -10.58 4.98 -2.40
CA ARG A 36 -9.35 4.22 -2.15
C ARG A 36 -8.10 4.83 -2.77
N TYR A 37 -8.26 5.70 -3.77
CA TYR A 37 -7.16 6.37 -4.45
C TYR A 37 -6.89 7.78 -3.91
N ARG A 38 -7.57 8.18 -2.83
CA ARG A 38 -7.53 9.56 -2.31
C ARG A 38 -6.97 9.57 -0.90
N CYS A 39 -5.91 10.35 -0.72
CA CYS A 39 -5.41 10.73 0.59
C CYS A 39 -5.73 12.21 0.81
N SER A 40 -6.54 12.53 1.82
CA SER A 40 -6.90 13.93 2.12
C SER A 40 -5.83 14.54 3.03
N LYS A 41 -5.39 15.78 2.80
CA LYS A 41 -4.50 16.46 3.76
C LYS A 41 -5.22 16.59 5.11
N ARG A 42 -4.54 16.23 6.19
CA ARG A 42 -5.08 16.38 7.55
C ARG A 42 -5.10 17.86 7.91
N LEU A 43 -6.19 18.30 8.54
CA LEU A 43 -6.27 19.64 9.13
C LEU A 43 -5.29 19.80 10.28
N VAL A 44 -5.14 18.73 11.08
CA VAL A 44 -4.18 18.65 12.18
C VAL A 44 -3.29 17.44 11.92
N PRO A 45 -1.99 17.66 11.61
CA PRO A 45 -1.05 16.56 11.45
C PRO A 45 -0.95 15.70 12.71
N LEU A 46 -0.70 14.39 12.54
CA LEU A 46 -0.34 13.56 13.67
C LEU A 46 0.99 14.03 14.25
N LYS A 47 1.16 13.88 15.57
CA LYS A 47 2.43 14.21 16.22
C LYS A 47 3.50 13.24 15.72
N LYS A 48 4.53 13.76 15.03
CA LYS A 48 5.73 12.99 14.71
C LYS A 48 6.45 12.67 16.02
N LYS A 49 6.40 11.41 16.43
CA LYS A 49 7.18 10.87 17.55
C LYS A 49 8.25 9.87 17.09
N TYR A 50 8.25 9.54 15.79
CA TYR A 50 8.94 8.39 15.23
C TYR A 50 9.71 8.79 13.97
N LEU A 51 10.86 8.14 13.74
CA LEU A 51 11.72 8.20 12.55
C LEU A 51 11.61 9.51 11.73
N GLU A 52 12.34 10.53 12.16
CA GLU A 52 12.45 11.77 11.39
C GLU A 52 13.05 11.45 10.00
N ARG A 53 12.26 11.68 8.94
CA ARG A 53 12.55 11.47 7.49
C ARG A 53 12.01 10.18 6.86
N ASN A 54 11.31 9.32 7.60
CA ASN A 54 10.62 8.19 6.98
C ASN A 54 9.39 8.66 6.18
N VAL A 55 9.35 8.39 4.87
CA VAL A 55 8.31 8.89 3.95
C VAL A 55 6.91 8.32 4.22
N LEU A 56 6.82 7.09 4.72
CA LEU A 56 5.54 6.47 5.08
C LEU A 56 4.99 7.09 6.38
N ILE A 57 5.86 7.35 7.36
CA ILE A 57 5.49 8.09 8.56
C ILE A 57 5.07 9.53 8.20
N GLU A 58 5.79 10.19 7.28
CA GLU A 58 5.38 11.51 6.78
C GLU A 58 4.00 11.47 6.11
N LEU A 59 3.75 10.48 5.26
CA LEU A 59 2.45 10.26 4.61
C LEU A 59 1.34 10.17 5.66
N LEU A 60 1.46 9.28 6.63
CA LEU A 60 0.45 9.04 7.65
C LEU A 60 0.23 10.24 8.58
N CYS A 61 1.30 10.99 8.87
CA CYS A 61 1.23 12.18 9.69
C CYS A 61 0.52 13.35 9.00
N HIS A 62 0.69 13.52 7.68
CA HIS A 62 0.16 14.69 6.96
C HIS A 62 -1.11 14.40 6.15
N TYR A 63 -1.39 13.13 5.85
CA TYR A 63 -2.54 12.72 5.06
C TYR A 63 -3.39 11.69 5.83
N ASP A 64 -4.70 11.79 5.63
CA ASP A 64 -5.67 10.79 6.04
C ASP A 64 -5.74 9.72 4.95
N CYS A 65 -5.24 8.54 5.31
CA CYS A 65 -5.22 7.34 4.46
C CYS A 65 -6.25 6.29 4.91
N SER A 66 -7.18 6.63 5.81
CA SER A 66 -8.15 5.68 6.38
C SER A 66 -9.05 5.00 5.34
N THR A 67 -9.25 5.62 4.18
CA THR A 67 -10.02 5.04 3.06
C THR A 67 -9.14 4.39 2.01
N VAL A 68 -7.82 4.56 2.08
CA VAL A 68 -6.87 4.03 1.10
C VAL A 68 -6.73 2.53 1.28
N MET A 69 -6.92 1.81 0.18
CA MET A 69 -6.80 0.36 0.17
C MET A 69 -6.22 -0.07 -1.18
N ILE A 70 -5.07 -0.74 -1.15
CA ILE A 70 -4.38 -1.26 -2.33
C ILE A 70 -4.31 -2.78 -2.18
N GLY A 71 -5.12 -3.50 -2.96
CA GLY A 71 -5.31 -4.94 -2.75
C GLY A 71 -5.96 -5.20 -1.40
N ASN A 72 -5.30 -5.99 -0.56
CA ASN A 72 -5.68 -6.27 0.83
C ASN A 72 -4.92 -5.41 1.86
N ILE A 73 -4.17 -4.40 1.41
CA ILE A 73 -3.40 -3.49 2.26
C ILE A 73 -4.24 -2.27 2.61
N SER A 74 -4.39 -2.00 3.90
CA SER A 74 -4.85 -0.74 4.45
C SER A 74 -3.72 0.01 5.16
N LEU A 75 -3.76 1.33 5.11
CA LEU A 75 -2.84 2.19 5.84
C LEU A 75 -3.52 2.70 7.12
N GLU A 76 -2.76 2.73 8.22
CA GLU A 76 -3.33 3.08 9.51
C GLU A 76 -3.71 4.56 9.61
N SER A 77 -4.82 4.81 10.30
CA SER A 77 -5.28 6.19 10.54
C SER A 77 -4.50 6.87 11.67
N GLN A 78 -3.84 6.08 12.52
CA GLN A 78 -3.03 6.52 13.65
C GLN A 78 -1.78 5.64 13.78
N LEU A 79 -0.67 6.25 14.18
CA LEU A 79 0.56 5.50 14.45
C LEU A 79 0.51 4.93 15.86
N SER A 80 0.87 3.65 15.99
CA SER A 80 1.13 2.98 17.27
C SER A 80 2.49 2.30 17.22
N GLN A 81 3.08 2.01 18.38
CA GLN A 81 4.40 1.39 18.49
C GLN A 81 4.37 0.27 19.51
N GLU A 82 5.02 -0.85 19.19
CA GLU A 82 5.28 -1.98 20.08
C GLU A 82 6.80 -2.27 20.05
N GLY A 83 7.50 -1.95 21.14
CA GLY A 83 8.96 -2.05 21.18
C GLY A 83 9.63 -1.24 20.05
N ILE A 84 10.37 -1.91 19.17
CA ILE A 84 11.03 -1.29 18.00
C ILE A 84 10.17 -1.29 16.73
N LEU A 85 8.91 -1.71 16.81
CA LEU A 85 8.02 -1.83 15.66
C LEU A 85 6.99 -0.70 15.66
N ILE A 86 6.88 0.04 14.56
CA ILE A 86 5.86 1.08 14.37
C ILE A 86 4.79 0.54 13.43
N ASN A 87 3.54 0.52 13.87
CA ASN A 87 2.41 0.13 13.05
C ASN A 87 2.05 1.24 12.05
N VAL A 88 1.97 0.86 10.78
CA VAL A 88 1.68 1.76 9.66
C VAL A 88 0.53 1.28 8.78
N GLY A 89 -0.03 0.12 9.06
CA GLY A 89 -1.10 -0.46 8.25
C GLY A 89 -1.43 -1.89 8.65
N SER A 90 -2.23 -2.52 7.81
CA SER A 90 -2.54 -3.93 7.95
C SER A 90 -2.67 -4.58 6.58
N VAL A 91 -2.47 -5.89 6.57
CA VAL A 91 -2.80 -6.75 5.45
C VAL A 91 -3.79 -7.77 5.98
N GLU A 92 -5.06 -7.61 5.59
CA GLU A 92 -6.18 -8.30 6.22
C GLU A 92 -6.19 -8.08 7.75
N ALA A 93 -5.94 -9.13 8.54
CA ALA A 93 -5.89 -9.06 10.00
C ALA A 93 -4.49 -8.78 10.55
N ASP A 94 -3.45 -9.05 9.76
CA ASP A 94 -2.05 -8.96 10.19
C ASP A 94 -1.51 -7.55 10.07
N GLN A 95 -0.50 -7.23 10.86
CA GLN A 95 -0.05 -5.86 11.06
C GLN A 95 1.16 -5.54 10.18
N LEU A 96 1.08 -4.44 9.44
CA LEU A 96 2.17 -3.92 8.64
C LEU A 96 2.99 -2.95 9.50
N MET A 97 4.25 -3.31 9.73
CA MET A 97 5.11 -2.65 10.72
C MET A 97 6.40 -2.16 10.07
N ILE A 98 6.94 -1.04 10.56
CA ILE A 98 8.30 -0.59 10.31
C ILE A 98 9.18 -1.04 11.46
N ASN A 99 10.29 -1.72 11.18
CA ASN A 99 11.33 -1.93 12.17
C ASN A 99 12.19 -0.66 12.33
N GLU A 100 12.15 0.01 13.48
CA GLU A 100 12.89 1.27 13.70
C GLU A 100 14.40 1.14 13.56
N LYS A 101 14.95 -0.06 13.74
CA LYS A 101 16.40 -0.29 13.67
C LYS A 101 16.89 -0.55 12.25
N THR A 102 16.11 -1.29 11.46
CA THR A 102 16.50 -1.66 10.08
C THR A 102 15.79 -0.83 9.02
N GLU A 103 14.75 -0.10 9.40
CA GLU A 103 13.80 0.62 8.53
C GLU A 103 12.99 -0.28 7.56
N GLU A 104 13.21 -1.60 7.60
CA GLU A 104 12.46 -2.58 6.80
C GLU A 104 10.97 -2.54 7.15
N ILE A 105 10.15 -2.74 6.12
CA ILE A 105 8.71 -2.96 6.25
C ILE A 105 8.46 -4.45 6.33
N ILE A 106 7.76 -4.89 7.37
CA ILE A 106 7.49 -6.30 7.64
C ILE A 106 6.01 -6.51 7.96
N LEU A 107 5.52 -7.70 7.65
CA LEU A 107 4.20 -8.16 8.07
C LEU A 107 4.37 -9.07 9.29
N VAL A 108 3.65 -8.79 10.36
CA VAL A 108 3.70 -9.57 11.60
C VAL A 108 2.32 -10.06 12.00
N ASP A 109 2.29 -11.23 12.64
CA ASP A 109 1.07 -11.82 13.17
C ASP A 109 0.46 -10.90 14.23
N GLN A 110 -0.82 -10.55 14.08
CA GLN A 110 -1.54 -9.71 15.05
C GLN A 110 -1.55 -10.27 16.48
N SER A 111 -1.41 -11.59 16.63
CA SER A 111 -1.41 -12.29 17.92
C SER A 111 0.01 -12.46 18.48
N ASN A 112 1.05 -12.24 17.67
CA ASN A 112 2.44 -12.42 18.07
C ASN A 112 3.39 -11.53 17.25
N PHE A 113 3.69 -10.34 17.77
CA PHE A 113 4.62 -9.38 17.13
C PHE A 113 6.06 -9.89 16.96
N ASN A 114 6.46 -11.00 17.60
CA ASN A 114 7.77 -11.63 17.38
C ASN A 114 7.78 -12.58 16.16
N HIS A 115 6.61 -12.89 15.60
CA HIS A 115 6.47 -13.74 14.43
C HIS A 115 6.32 -12.88 13.18
N VAL A 116 7.43 -12.71 12.45
CA VAL A 116 7.42 -12.07 11.13
C VAL A 116 6.89 -13.08 10.11
N ILE A 117 5.75 -12.77 9.51
CA ILE A 117 5.12 -13.59 8.47
C ILE A 117 5.94 -13.48 7.18
N CYS A 118 6.23 -12.25 6.76
CA CYS A 118 7.07 -11.99 5.60
C CYS A 118 7.65 -10.57 5.65
N LYS A 119 8.66 -10.35 4.80
CA LYS A 119 9.22 -9.02 4.55
C LYS A 119 8.48 -8.37 3.38
N CYS A 120 8.19 -7.08 3.50
CA CYS A 120 7.41 -6.33 2.51
C CYS A 120 8.27 -5.38 1.67
N ALA A 121 9.28 -4.74 2.27
CA ALA A 121 10.26 -3.90 1.55
C ALA A 121 11.47 -3.57 2.41
N GLN A 122 12.57 -3.16 1.77
CA GLN A 122 13.81 -2.77 2.45
C GLN A 122 13.69 -1.46 3.23
N ASP A 123 12.79 -0.57 2.79
CA ASP A 123 12.49 0.70 3.45
C ASP A 123 11.11 1.23 3.01
N ALA A 124 10.68 2.33 3.65
CA ALA A 124 9.40 2.96 3.38
C ALA A 124 9.26 3.53 1.95
N GLN A 125 10.35 3.98 1.33
CA GLN A 125 10.30 4.49 -0.04
C GLN A 125 10.07 3.34 -1.02
N SER A 126 10.89 2.30 -0.92
CA SER A 126 10.76 1.07 -1.72
C SER A 126 9.38 0.45 -1.58
N PHE A 127 8.81 0.44 -0.37
CA PHE A 127 7.45 -0.04 -0.13
C PHE A 127 6.41 0.76 -0.90
N LEU A 128 6.41 2.09 -0.77
CA LEU A 128 5.44 2.94 -1.46
C LEU A 128 5.59 2.87 -3.00
N GLU A 129 6.80 2.71 -3.52
CA GLU A 129 7.05 2.53 -4.95
C GLU A 129 6.47 1.20 -5.46
N ALA A 130 6.71 0.11 -4.72
CA ALA A 130 6.13 -1.19 -5.03
C ALA A 130 4.60 -1.18 -4.93
N LEU A 131 4.03 -0.50 -3.93
CA LEU A 131 2.57 -0.34 -3.80
C LEU A 131 1.94 0.36 -5.00
N LEU A 132 2.61 1.35 -5.60
CA LEU A 132 2.11 2.01 -6.80
C LEU A 132 2.07 1.04 -8.00
N ILE A 133 3.05 0.16 -8.12
CA ILE A 133 3.09 -0.88 -9.17
C ILE A 133 1.95 -1.89 -8.97
N VAL A 134 1.74 -2.33 -7.72
CA VAL A 134 0.62 -3.20 -7.36
C VAL A 134 -0.71 -2.52 -7.67
N CYS A 135 -0.88 -1.26 -7.26
CA CYS A 135 -2.09 -0.49 -7.53
C CYS A 135 -2.38 -0.36 -9.03
N GLN A 136 -1.35 -0.11 -9.83
CA GLN A 136 -1.46 -0.05 -11.28
C GLN A 136 -1.98 -1.38 -11.87
N PHE A 137 -1.42 -2.51 -11.44
CA PHE A 137 -1.86 -3.82 -11.91
C PHE A 137 -3.29 -4.14 -11.50
N LEU A 138 -3.64 -3.93 -10.23
CA LEU A 138 -4.98 -4.21 -9.72
C LEU A 138 -6.03 -3.34 -10.39
N THR A 139 -5.71 -2.08 -10.67
CA THR A 139 -6.59 -1.19 -11.45
C THR A 139 -6.78 -1.71 -12.87
N TYR A 140 -5.70 -2.16 -13.52
CA TYR A 140 -5.77 -2.77 -14.84
C TYR A 140 -6.64 -4.03 -14.85
N LYS A 141 -6.45 -4.93 -13.87
CA LYS A 141 -7.23 -6.17 -13.69
C LYS A 141 -8.71 -5.90 -13.45
N MET A 142 -9.02 -4.87 -12.66
CA MET A 142 -10.39 -4.45 -12.39
C MET A 142 -11.12 -3.96 -13.65
N LEU A 143 -10.43 -3.26 -14.54
CA LEU A 143 -11.03 -2.72 -15.77
C LEU A 143 -11.02 -3.71 -16.94
N GLU A 144 -10.07 -4.65 -16.97
CA GLU A 144 -9.87 -5.59 -18.07
C GLU A 144 -9.83 -7.05 -17.57
N PRO A 145 -10.88 -7.55 -16.88
CA PRO A 145 -10.85 -8.86 -16.22
C PRO A 145 -10.60 -10.03 -17.18
N GLY A 146 -10.98 -9.88 -18.45
CA GLY A 146 -10.75 -10.89 -19.49
C GLY A 146 -9.32 -10.94 -20.05
N ARG A 147 -8.50 -9.90 -19.84
CA ARG A 147 -7.11 -9.82 -20.35
C ARG A 147 -6.06 -10.22 -19.32
N THR A 148 -6.41 -10.27 -18.04
CA THR A 148 -5.49 -10.57 -16.92
C THR A 148 -5.32 -12.03 -16.59
N ASN A 149 -5.97 -12.95 -17.32
CA ASN A 149 -5.63 -14.38 -17.26
C ASN A 149 -4.33 -14.71 -18.02
N ASN A 150 -3.65 -13.69 -18.57
CA ASN A 150 -2.35 -13.84 -19.19
C ASN A 150 -1.25 -13.83 -18.10
N SER A 151 -0.70 -15.00 -17.79
CA SER A 151 0.33 -15.18 -16.77
C SER A 151 1.55 -14.26 -16.97
N SER A 152 1.90 -13.92 -18.21
CA SER A 152 3.05 -13.06 -18.50
C SER A 152 2.87 -11.63 -17.99
N VAL A 153 1.64 -11.11 -17.96
CA VAL A 153 1.38 -9.75 -17.45
C VAL A 153 1.53 -9.74 -15.93
N SER A 154 0.95 -10.71 -15.23
CA SER A 154 1.10 -10.82 -13.77
C SER A 154 2.57 -10.98 -13.37
N SER A 155 3.32 -11.84 -14.07
CA SER A 155 4.76 -12.03 -13.81
C SER A 155 5.56 -10.75 -13.96
N LEU A 156 5.29 -9.93 -14.98
CA LEU A 156 5.98 -8.65 -15.17
C LEU A 156 5.72 -7.68 -14.00
N PHE A 157 4.47 -7.55 -13.55
CA PHE A 157 4.14 -6.67 -12.43
C PHE A 157 4.69 -7.19 -11.10
N LEU A 158 4.73 -8.51 -10.92
CA LEU A 158 5.36 -9.15 -9.77
C LEU A 158 6.86 -8.84 -9.72
N GLU A 159 7.59 -9.09 -10.80
CA GLU A 159 9.03 -8.79 -10.89
C GLU A 159 9.32 -7.32 -10.61
N ARG A 160 8.56 -6.40 -11.20
CA ARG A 160 8.72 -4.96 -10.98
C ARG A 160 8.42 -4.54 -9.54
N SER A 161 7.42 -5.15 -8.90
CA SER A 161 7.09 -4.85 -7.50
C SER A 161 8.19 -5.33 -6.56
N ILE A 162 8.74 -6.53 -6.81
CA ILE A 162 9.85 -7.10 -6.04
C ILE A 162 11.12 -6.26 -6.21
N GLU A 163 11.44 -5.86 -7.44
CA GLU A 163 12.59 -4.98 -7.71
C GLU A 163 12.46 -3.65 -6.96
N ALA A 164 11.29 -3.00 -7.05
CA ALA A 164 11.02 -1.76 -6.33
C ALA A 164 11.10 -1.92 -4.80
N ALA A 165 10.66 -3.06 -4.28
CA ALA A 165 10.69 -3.36 -2.85
C ALA A 165 12.11 -3.57 -2.29
N GLY A 166 13.11 -3.78 -3.14
CA GLY A 166 14.50 -4.02 -2.75
C GLY A 166 15.03 -5.41 -3.10
N GLY A 167 14.32 -6.18 -3.91
CA GLY A 167 14.79 -7.45 -4.47
C GLY A 167 14.07 -8.70 -3.94
N LYS A 168 14.64 -9.86 -4.25
CA LYS A 168 13.98 -11.18 -4.15
C LYS A 168 13.48 -11.56 -2.75
N ASP A 169 14.04 -10.98 -1.69
CA ASP A 169 13.67 -11.29 -0.30
C ASP A 169 12.23 -10.87 0.03
N TYR A 170 11.60 -10.05 -0.82
CA TYR A 170 10.23 -9.57 -0.68
C TYR A 170 9.23 -10.34 -1.58
N TYR A 171 9.67 -11.40 -2.28
CA TYR A 171 8.84 -12.16 -3.22
C TYR A 171 7.53 -12.69 -2.59
N ASP A 172 7.62 -13.29 -1.40
CA ASP A 172 6.49 -13.94 -0.74
C ASP A 172 5.35 -12.95 -0.49
N PHE A 173 5.67 -11.70 -0.13
CA PHE A 173 4.66 -10.67 0.07
C PHE A 173 3.91 -10.33 -1.24
N TYR A 174 4.63 -9.99 -2.31
CA TYR A 174 3.99 -9.55 -3.56
C TYR A 174 3.33 -10.68 -4.34
N SER A 175 3.83 -11.91 -4.23
CA SER A 175 3.22 -13.08 -4.90
C SER A 175 1.85 -13.44 -4.34
N THR A 176 1.56 -13.07 -3.08
CA THR A 176 0.21 -13.23 -2.51
C THR A 176 -0.77 -12.14 -2.96
N MET A 177 -0.28 -11.01 -3.48
CA MET A 177 -1.10 -9.86 -3.86
C MET A 177 -1.49 -9.79 -5.34
N LEU A 178 -0.70 -10.38 -6.25
CA LEU A 178 -0.80 -10.20 -7.71
C LEU A 178 -1.23 -11.47 -8.45
#